data_AF-A0A6V7GX76-F1
#
_entry.id   AF-A0A6V7GX76-F1
#
_cell.length_a   1.000
_cell.length_b   1.000
_cell.length_c   1.000
_cell.angle_alpha   90.00
_cell.angle_beta   90.00
_cell.angle_gamma   90.00
#
_symmetry.space_group_name_H-M   'P 1'
#
loop_
_entity.id
_entity.type
_entity.pdbx_description
1 polymer ?
#
loop_
_entity_poly.entity_id
_entity_poly.type
_entity_poly.pdbx_seq_one_letter_code
_entity_poly.pdbx_strand_id
1 'polypeptide(L)'
;MIFPVEIWERIFLYVDPPTLVNMRIICKCWKDIIDKMLQQSAQWYKLCKNKIPEEFWSTLCETLNSKKFYTNFHEIYDVQFWIAMYKLWIKCKNMTKCDTQSKCVKLIDNPTEYITCTDTSENLLAIGTSEGLIYLYYLPNLQTCEYVINHMEYVHSIKLLRDETNIVCLCCSINDHISFWDVKTLKLLSITHGKFIWYGLRNTIYKYICIHQSN
;
A
#
# COMPACT_ATOMS: atom_id res chain seq x y z
N MET A 1 28.91 -26.87 -4.38
CA MET A 1 29.13 -25.58 -5.05
C MET A 1 30.47 -25.68 -5.77
N ILE A 2 30.58 -25.28 -7.05
CA ILE A 2 31.77 -25.57 -7.89
C ILE A 2 32.94 -24.62 -7.60
N PHE A 3 32.68 -23.39 -7.15
CA PHE A 3 33.71 -22.39 -6.83
C PHE A 3 33.78 -22.08 -5.32
N PRO A 4 34.97 -21.67 -4.81
CA PRO A 4 35.12 -21.09 -3.48
C PRO A 4 34.24 -19.86 -3.24
N VAL A 5 33.96 -19.55 -1.97
CA VAL A 5 33.03 -18.47 -1.59
C VAL A 5 33.52 -17.09 -2.03
N GLU A 6 34.84 -16.88 -2.02
CA GLU A 6 35.51 -15.64 -2.38
C GLU A 6 35.33 -15.32 -3.87
N ILE A 7 35.28 -16.36 -4.72
CA ILE A 7 35.02 -16.19 -6.15
C ILE A 7 33.57 -15.74 -6.37
N TRP A 8 32.62 -16.30 -5.62
CA TRP A 8 31.23 -15.86 -5.68
C TRP A 8 31.03 -14.44 -5.17
N GLU A 9 31.68 -14.07 -4.06
CA GLU A 9 31.69 -12.68 -3.58
C GLU A 9 32.19 -11.74 -4.68
N ARG A 10 33.29 -12.08 -5.38
CA ARG A 10 33.80 -11.29 -6.51
C ARG A 10 32.82 -11.22 -7.68
N ILE A 11 32.17 -12.32 -8.06
CA ILE A 11 31.16 -12.31 -9.13
C ILE A 11 29.99 -11.41 -8.75
N PHE A 12 29.44 -11.57 -7.54
CA PHE A 12 28.28 -10.82 -7.07
C PHE A 12 28.55 -9.32 -6.95
N LEU A 13 29.79 -8.89 -6.70
CA LEU A 13 30.15 -7.47 -6.73
C LEU A 13 29.91 -6.78 -8.09
N TYR A 14 29.89 -7.54 -9.20
CA TYR A 14 29.65 -7.02 -10.54
C TYR A 14 28.21 -7.20 -11.03
N VAL A 15 27.38 -7.91 -10.25
CA VAL A 15 25.97 -8.13 -10.60
C VAL A 15 25.15 -6.92 -10.16
N ASP A 16 24.20 -6.49 -10.99
CA ASP A 16 23.33 -5.39 -10.61
C ASP A 16 22.43 -5.77 -9.42
N PRO A 17 22.12 -4.83 -8.51
CA PRO A 17 21.40 -5.18 -7.28
C PRO A 17 19.99 -5.80 -7.46
N PRO A 18 19.17 -5.44 -8.47
CA PRO A 18 17.97 -6.23 -8.81
C PRO A 18 18.25 -7.71 -9.07
N THR A 19 19.25 -7.99 -9.89
CA THR A 19 19.65 -9.38 -10.20
C THR A 19 20.16 -10.10 -8.96
N LEU A 20 20.91 -9.43 -8.07
CA LEU A 20 21.31 -10.00 -6.78
C LEU A 20 20.11 -10.40 -5.90
N VAL A 21 19.06 -9.59 -5.85
CA VAL A 21 17.84 -9.92 -5.08
C VAL A 21 17.18 -11.18 -5.61
N ASN A 22 17.15 -11.38 -6.94
CA ASN A 22 16.61 -12.60 -7.55
C ASN A 22 17.51 -13.81 -7.29
N MET A 23 18.84 -13.63 -7.40
CA MET A 23 19.82 -14.67 -7.10
C MET A 23 19.73 -15.16 -5.65
N ARG A 24 19.32 -14.27 -4.72
CA ARG A 24 19.10 -14.60 -3.31
C ARG A 24 18.04 -15.68 -3.09
N ILE A 25 17.13 -15.91 -4.04
CA ILE A 25 16.02 -16.87 -3.90
C ILE A 25 16.44 -18.26 -4.40
N ILE A 26 17.52 -18.38 -5.18
CA ILE A 26 17.90 -19.61 -5.87
C ILE A 26 18.31 -20.72 -4.90
N CYS A 27 19.17 -20.44 -3.92
CA CYS A 27 19.56 -21.40 -2.91
C CYS A 27 20.03 -20.73 -1.61
N LYS A 28 19.96 -21.47 -0.49
CA LYS A 28 20.37 -20.99 0.83
C LYS A 28 21.79 -20.43 0.85
N CYS A 29 22.74 -21.10 0.20
CA CYS A 29 24.13 -20.67 0.26
C CYS A 29 24.38 -19.37 -0.52
N TRP A 30 23.73 -19.16 -1.67
CA TRP A 30 23.78 -17.87 -2.37
C TRP A 30 23.15 -16.77 -1.53
N LYS A 31 22.04 -17.06 -0.85
CA LYS A 31 21.42 -16.13 0.09
C LYS A 31 22.40 -15.67 1.16
N ASP A 32 23.10 -16.61 1.81
CA ASP A 32 24.01 -16.31 2.90
C ASP A 32 25.20 -15.45 2.43
N ILE A 33 25.77 -15.76 1.25
CA ILE A 33 26.87 -14.98 0.64
C ILE A 33 26.41 -13.57 0.28
N ILE A 34 25.26 -13.46 -0.39
CA ILE A 34 24.69 -12.18 -0.81
C ILE A 34 24.34 -11.35 0.42
N ASP A 35 23.67 -11.90 1.44
CA ASP A 35 23.29 -11.16 2.64
C ASP A 35 24.53 -10.63 3.39
N LYS A 36 25.60 -11.44 3.50
CA LYS A 36 26.89 -10.99 4.07
C LYS A 36 27.52 -9.85 3.26
N MET A 37 27.57 -10.00 1.93
CA MET A 37 28.14 -8.98 1.03
C MET A 37 27.34 -7.67 1.07
N LEU A 38 26.01 -7.78 1.11
CA LEU A 38 25.12 -6.62 1.18
C LEU A 38 25.26 -5.89 2.51
N GLN A 39 25.38 -6.61 3.64
CA GLN A 39 25.61 -6.00 4.96
C GLN A 39 26.90 -5.18 5.04
N GLN A 40 27.95 -5.58 4.32
CA GLN A 40 29.26 -4.95 4.39
C GLN A 40 29.50 -3.87 3.33
N SER A 41 28.62 -3.76 2.33
CA SER A 41 28.88 -2.92 1.17
C SER A 41 27.95 -1.70 1.10
N ALA A 42 28.54 -0.53 0.83
CA ALA A 42 27.78 0.68 0.48
C ALA A 42 27.22 0.63 -0.96
N GLN A 43 27.12 -0.56 -1.57
CA GLN A 43 26.70 -0.72 -2.97
C GLN A 43 25.25 -0.28 -3.19
N TRP A 44 24.34 -0.58 -2.26
CA TRP A 44 22.95 -0.13 -2.35
C TRP A 44 22.82 1.39 -2.27
N TYR A 45 23.57 2.02 -1.37
CA TYR A 45 23.66 3.47 -1.29
C TYR A 45 24.16 4.08 -2.62
N LYS A 46 25.30 3.58 -3.14
CA LYS A 46 25.86 4.03 -4.42
C LYS A 46 24.87 3.84 -5.58
N LEU A 47 24.17 2.70 -5.62
CA LEU A 47 23.15 2.43 -6.63
C LEU A 47 22.01 3.44 -6.53
N CYS A 48 21.48 3.68 -5.34
CA CYS A 48 20.44 4.68 -5.12
C CYS A 48 20.91 6.07 -5.55
N LYS A 49 22.10 6.50 -5.12
CA LYS A 49 22.74 7.77 -5.52
C LYS A 49 22.88 7.93 -7.03
N ASN A 50 23.18 6.85 -7.74
CA ASN A 50 23.39 6.90 -9.19
C ASN A 50 22.08 6.76 -10.01
N LYS A 51 21.03 6.13 -9.46
CA LYS A 51 19.81 5.77 -10.21
C LYS A 51 18.57 6.56 -9.81
N ILE A 52 18.56 7.18 -8.64
CA ILE A 52 17.42 7.93 -8.08
C ILE A 52 17.79 9.41 -8.09
N PRO A 53 17.11 10.25 -8.89
CA PRO A 53 17.29 11.69 -8.86
C PRO A 53 17.06 12.24 -7.44
N GLU A 54 17.92 13.17 -7.01
CA GLU A 54 18.00 13.67 -5.63
C GLU A 54 16.69 14.30 -5.16
N GLU A 55 15.94 14.94 -6.06
CA GLU A 55 14.65 15.55 -5.79
C GLU A 55 13.58 14.56 -5.30
N PHE A 56 13.73 13.26 -5.58
CA PHE A 56 12.78 12.24 -5.10
C PHE A 56 13.14 11.65 -3.73
N TRP A 57 14.32 11.97 -3.20
CA TRP A 57 14.83 11.28 -2.00
C TRP A 57 13.96 11.54 -0.79
N SER A 58 13.60 12.80 -0.50
CA SER A 58 12.71 13.16 0.62
C SER A 58 11.37 12.43 0.53
N THR A 59 10.71 12.47 -0.64
CA THR A 59 9.41 11.81 -0.86
C THR A 59 9.50 10.30 -0.66
N LEU A 60 10.54 9.64 -1.18
CA LEU A 60 10.74 8.19 -0.98
C LEU A 60 11.01 7.86 0.49
N CYS A 61 11.78 8.68 1.20
CA CYS A 61 12.06 8.51 2.63
C CYS A 61 10.79 8.64 3.47
N GLU A 62 10.01 9.70 3.26
CA GLU A 62 8.73 9.94 3.95
C GLU A 62 7.73 8.81 3.68
N THR A 63 7.73 8.28 2.45
CA THR A 63 6.88 7.15 2.08
C THR A 63 7.27 5.86 2.81
N LEU A 64 8.57 5.61 3.00
CA LEU A 64 9.06 4.44 3.74
C LEU A 64 8.87 4.59 5.25
N ASN A 65 9.05 5.80 5.78
CA ASN A 65 8.99 6.06 7.21
C ASN A 65 8.46 7.46 7.50
N SER A 66 7.13 7.60 7.52
CA SER A 66 6.48 8.91 7.71
C SER A 66 6.65 9.50 9.11
N LYS A 67 7.28 8.79 10.05
CA LYS A 67 7.57 9.29 11.41
C LYS A 67 8.98 9.86 11.55
N LYS A 68 9.89 9.53 10.64
CA LYS A 68 11.26 10.04 10.68
C LYS A 68 11.40 11.12 9.63
N PHE A 69 11.54 12.37 10.08
CA PHE A 69 12.04 13.44 9.23
C PHE A 69 13.53 13.17 9.00
N TYR A 70 13.86 12.64 7.82
CA TYR A 70 15.24 12.40 7.42
C TYR A 70 15.88 13.74 7.04
N THR A 71 16.24 14.53 8.05
CA THR A 71 17.03 15.76 7.86
C THR A 71 18.49 15.45 7.56
N ASN A 72 18.93 14.21 7.81
CA ASN A 72 20.31 13.78 7.64
C ASN A 72 20.38 12.30 7.18
N PHE A 73 20.84 12.06 5.95
CA PHE A 73 21.05 10.73 5.34
C PHE A 73 22.27 9.99 5.93
N HIS A 74 22.41 9.93 7.26
CA HIS A 74 23.67 9.55 7.90
C HIS A 74 23.91 8.05 8.09
N GLU A 75 22.96 7.17 7.74
CA GLU A 75 23.19 5.73 7.77
C GLU A 75 23.44 5.20 6.36
N ILE A 76 24.59 5.57 5.77
CA ILE A 76 25.11 4.96 4.52
C ILE A 76 25.13 3.43 4.62
N TYR A 77 25.23 2.91 5.85
CA TYR A 77 25.27 1.49 6.18
C TYR A 77 23.91 0.87 6.54
N ASP A 78 22.80 1.60 6.52
CA ASP A 78 21.46 0.99 6.66
C ASP A 78 21.04 0.33 5.34
N VAL A 79 21.58 -0.86 5.13
CA VAL A 79 21.38 -1.66 3.92
C VAL A 79 19.90 -1.97 3.70
N GLN A 80 19.12 -2.20 4.76
CA GLN A 80 17.70 -2.51 4.64
C GLN A 80 16.92 -1.31 4.14
N PHE A 81 17.25 -0.11 4.65
CA PHE A 81 16.67 1.13 4.16
C PHE A 81 16.98 1.37 2.68
N TRP A 82 18.24 1.27 2.25
CA TRP A 82 18.60 1.50 0.85
C TRP A 82 17.97 0.47 -0.10
N ILE A 83 17.83 -0.79 0.32
CA ILE A 83 17.08 -1.80 -0.43
C ILE A 83 15.61 -1.40 -0.56
N ALA A 84 14.98 -0.99 0.53
CA ALA A 84 13.57 -0.58 0.53
C ALA A 84 13.36 0.65 -0.37
N MET A 85 14.26 1.63 -0.30
CA MET A 85 14.22 2.86 -1.10
C MET A 85 14.36 2.56 -2.59
N TYR A 86 15.31 1.71 -2.97
CA TYR A 86 15.47 1.31 -4.36
C TYR A 86 14.27 0.54 -4.89
N LYS A 87 13.72 -0.40 -4.10
CA LYS A 87 12.50 -1.15 -4.49
C LYS A 87 11.31 -0.20 -4.71
N LEU A 88 11.13 0.76 -3.81
CA LEU A 88 10.08 1.77 -3.94
C LEU A 88 10.28 2.61 -5.20
N TRP A 89 11.50 3.09 -5.45
CA TRP A 89 11.83 3.83 -6.66
C TRP A 89 11.52 3.05 -7.94
N ILE A 90 11.95 1.79 -8.04
CA ILE A 90 11.66 0.96 -9.22
C ILE A 90 10.16 0.77 -9.40
N LYS A 91 9.41 0.57 -8.32
CA LYS A 91 7.94 0.50 -8.36
C LYS A 91 7.34 1.80 -8.92
N CYS A 92 7.74 2.96 -8.41
CA CYS A 92 7.27 4.27 -8.89
C CYS A 92 7.66 4.53 -10.35
N LYS A 93 8.91 4.23 -10.72
CA LYS A 93 9.42 4.38 -12.09
C LYS A 93 8.70 3.45 -13.07
N ASN A 94 8.29 2.27 -12.64
CA ASN A 94 7.51 1.37 -13.47
C ASN A 94 6.05 1.84 -13.58
N MET A 95 5.50 2.46 -12.53
CA MET A 95 4.18 3.08 -12.58
C MET A 95 4.13 4.24 -13.58
N THR A 96 5.20 5.03 -13.75
CA THR A 96 5.24 6.07 -14.79
C THR A 96 5.37 5.53 -16.22
N LYS A 97 5.81 4.27 -16.36
CA LYS A 97 5.87 3.54 -17.64
C LYS A 97 4.64 2.71 -17.94
N CYS A 98 3.75 2.49 -16.97
CA CYS A 98 2.45 1.94 -17.27
C CYS A 98 1.80 2.89 -18.27
N ASP A 99 1.61 2.40 -19.50
CA ASP A 99 0.91 3.13 -20.55
C ASP A 99 -0.40 3.60 -19.95
N THR A 100 -0.49 4.90 -19.71
CA THR A 100 -1.64 5.55 -19.08
C THR A 100 -2.74 5.70 -20.10
N GLN A 101 -3.08 4.60 -20.78
CA GLN A 101 -4.46 4.32 -21.14
C GLN A 101 -5.21 4.13 -19.82
N SER A 102 -5.35 5.23 -19.07
CA SER A 102 -6.22 5.36 -17.93
C SER A 102 -7.61 5.10 -18.48
N LYS A 103 -8.01 3.83 -18.43
CA LYS A 103 -9.35 3.42 -18.80
C LYS A 103 -10.25 4.00 -17.74
N CYS A 104 -10.87 5.13 -18.07
CA CYS A 104 -11.94 5.67 -17.25
C CYS A 104 -13.08 4.64 -17.32
N VAL A 105 -13.40 4.06 -16.18
CA VAL A 105 -14.54 3.14 -16.06
C VAL A 105 -15.66 3.92 -15.43
N LYS A 106 -16.77 4.08 -16.17
CA LYS A 106 -18.01 4.58 -15.60
C LYS A 106 -18.63 3.44 -14.78
N LEU A 107 -18.62 3.58 -13.46
CA LEU A 107 -19.09 2.56 -12.52
C LEU A 107 -20.55 2.77 -12.10
N ILE A 108 -21.02 4.02 -12.13
CA ILE A 108 -22.36 4.45 -11.69
C ILE A 108 -23.10 5.04 -12.89
N ASP A 109 -24.30 4.54 -13.14
CA ASP A 109 -25.15 4.99 -14.26
C ASP A 109 -26.20 6.03 -13.87
N ASN A 110 -26.44 6.23 -12.58
CA ASN A 110 -27.42 7.19 -12.09
C ASN A 110 -26.86 8.63 -12.17
N PRO A 111 -27.50 9.55 -12.92
CA PRO A 111 -26.99 10.92 -13.07
C PRO A 111 -27.16 11.81 -11.83
N THR A 112 -28.02 11.45 -10.88
CA THR A 112 -28.21 12.23 -9.64
C THR A 112 -27.16 11.87 -8.58
N GLU A 113 -26.47 10.75 -8.77
CA GLU A 113 -25.54 10.19 -7.82
C GLU A 113 -24.10 10.51 -8.20
N TYR A 114 -23.30 10.91 -7.21
CA TYR A 114 -21.87 11.12 -7.41
C TYR A 114 -21.03 10.43 -6.34
N ILE A 115 -19.80 10.07 -6.73
CA ILE A 115 -18.84 9.42 -5.85
C ILE A 115 -18.32 10.45 -4.85
N THR A 116 -18.47 10.15 -3.57
CA THR A 116 -18.04 11.00 -2.46
C THR A 116 -16.76 10.51 -1.82
N CYS A 117 -16.57 9.19 -1.78
CA CYS A 117 -15.41 8.56 -1.15
C CYS A 117 -15.15 7.18 -1.74
N THR A 118 -13.90 6.71 -1.62
CA THR A 118 -13.49 5.39 -2.10
C THR A 118 -12.46 4.77 -1.18
N ASP A 119 -12.45 3.45 -1.06
CA ASP A 119 -11.35 2.72 -0.44
C ASP A 119 -11.08 1.40 -1.16
N THR A 120 -9.86 0.88 -1.03
CA THR A 120 -9.46 -0.37 -1.66
C THR A 120 -8.80 -1.30 -0.65
N SER A 121 -9.14 -2.59 -0.70
CA SER A 121 -8.49 -3.64 0.10
C SER A 121 -8.26 -4.89 -0.76
N GLU A 122 -7.00 -5.12 -1.13
CA GLU A 122 -6.57 -6.15 -2.09
C GLU A 122 -7.29 -5.99 -3.44
N ASN A 123 -8.17 -6.93 -3.79
CA ASN A 123 -8.95 -6.94 -5.03
C ASN A 123 -10.35 -6.32 -4.85
N LEU A 124 -10.68 -5.77 -3.69
CA LEU A 124 -11.98 -5.14 -3.43
C LEU A 124 -11.86 -3.62 -3.50
N LEU A 125 -12.77 -2.99 -4.24
CA LEU A 125 -12.97 -1.55 -4.31
C LEU A 125 -14.33 -1.21 -3.72
N ALA A 126 -14.36 -0.33 -2.73
CA ALA A 126 -15.57 0.23 -2.17
C ALA A 126 -15.73 1.69 -2.60
N ILE A 127 -16.93 2.04 -3.05
CA ILE A 127 -17.29 3.37 -3.53
C ILE A 127 -18.53 3.83 -2.78
N GLY A 128 -18.44 4.99 -2.13
CA GLY A 128 -19.54 5.62 -1.42
C GLY A 128 -20.08 6.79 -2.22
N THR A 129 -21.38 7.04 -2.07
CA THR A 129 -22.07 8.03 -2.88
C THR A 129 -22.88 9.03 -2.07
N SER A 130 -23.32 10.08 -2.75
CA SER A 130 -24.17 11.14 -2.20
C SER A 130 -25.55 10.64 -1.75
N GLU A 131 -26.05 9.57 -2.37
CA GLU A 131 -27.37 8.97 -2.09
C GLU A 131 -27.33 7.95 -0.96
N GLY A 132 -26.18 7.78 -0.32
CA GLY A 132 -26.02 6.80 0.75
C GLY A 132 -25.81 5.37 0.28
N LEU A 133 -25.51 5.16 -1.00
CA LEU A 133 -25.18 3.84 -1.50
C LEU A 133 -23.67 3.59 -1.38
N ILE A 134 -23.36 2.32 -1.14
CA ILE A 134 -21.99 1.83 -1.11
C ILE A 134 -21.89 0.66 -2.08
N TYR A 135 -21.16 0.87 -3.16
CA TYR A 135 -20.91 -0.13 -4.18
C TYR A 135 -19.59 -0.86 -3.88
N LEU A 136 -19.64 -2.18 -3.92
CA LEU A 136 -18.47 -3.05 -3.79
C LEU A 136 -18.19 -3.70 -5.15
N TYR A 137 -16.97 -3.51 -5.64
CA TYR A 137 -16.49 -4.06 -6.92
C TYR A 137 -15.26 -4.93 -6.70
N TYR A 138 -15.15 -5.97 -7.52
CA TYR A 138 -13.93 -6.75 -7.64
C TYR A 138 -13.02 -6.12 -8.71
N LEU A 139 -11.82 -5.68 -8.34
CA LEU A 139 -10.89 -4.94 -9.22
C LEU A 139 -10.53 -5.68 -10.52
N PRO A 140 -10.30 -7.01 -10.53
CA PRO A 140 -10.10 -7.74 -11.78
C PRO A 140 -11.30 -7.67 -12.74
N ASN A 141 -12.51 -7.39 -12.25
CA ASN A 141 -13.72 -7.25 -13.05
C ASN A 141 -14.58 -6.06 -12.60
N LEU A 142 -14.21 -4.86 -13.03
CA LEU A 142 -14.94 -3.62 -12.74
C LEU A 142 -16.26 -3.46 -13.52
N GLN A 143 -16.64 -4.42 -14.38
CA GLN A 143 -17.86 -4.29 -15.20
C GLN A 143 -19.13 -4.54 -14.39
N THR A 144 -19.04 -5.31 -13.32
CA THR A 144 -20.19 -5.71 -12.51
C THR A 144 -19.95 -5.33 -11.06
N CYS A 145 -20.86 -4.55 -10.48
CA CYS A 145 -20.90 -4.39 -9.04
C CYS A 145 -21.31 -5.72 -8.41
N GLU A 146 -20.54 -6.20 -7.44
CA GLU A 146 -20.87 -7.43 -6.73
C GLU A 146 -22.00 -7.18 -5.72
N TYR A 147 -21.89 -6.08 -4.97
CA TYR A 147 -22.79 -5.80 -3.86
C TYR A 147 -23.07 -4.31 -3.72
N VAL A 148 -24.31 -4.00 -3.36
CA VAL A 148 -24.75 -2.64 -3.03
C VAL A 148 -25.28 -2.65 -1.61
N ILE A 149 -24.70 -1.82 -0.76
CA ILE A 149 -25.16 -1.59 0.62
C ILE A 149 -25.84 -0.22 0.66
N ASN A 150 -26.99 -0.16 1.33
CA ASN A 150 -27.73 1.09 1.50
C ASN A 150 -27.53 1.63 2.93
N HIS A 151 -26.75 2.70 3.05
CA HIS A 151 -26.50 3.44 4.28
C HIS A 151 -27.59 4.50 4.56
N MET A 152 -28.50 4.75 3.61
CA MET A 152 -29.63 5.70 3.69
C MET A 152 -29.26 7.18 3.85
N GLU A 153 -27.98 7.50 4.01
CA GLU A 153 -27.47 8.85 4.23
C GLU A 153 -26.20 9.09 3.42
N TYR A 154 -26.00 10.33 3.00
CA TYR A 154 -24.80 10.76 2.29
C TYR A 154 -23.53 10.20 2.92
N VAL A 155 -22.83 9.33 2.19
CA VAL A 155 -21.62 8.69 2.71
C VAL A 155 -20.45 9.66 2.55
N HIS A 156 -19.86 10.11 3.64
CA HIS A 156 -18.71 11.02 3.58
C HIS A 156 -17.38 10.26 3.57
N SER A 157 -17.30 9.12 4.27
CA SER A 157 -16.07 8.33 4.37
C SER A 157 -16.39 6.85 4.38
N ILE A 158 -15.58 6.07 3.66
CA ILE A 158 -15.62 4.61 3.65
C ILE A 158 -14.24 4.07 3.97
N LYS A 159 -14.23 2.91 4.64
CA LYS A 159 -13.02 2.20 4.87
C LYS A 159 -13.17 0.69 5.05
N LEU A 160 -12.35 -0.05 4.33
CA LEU A 160 -12.28 -1.50 4.34
C LEU A 160 -11.24 -1.96 5.36
N LEU A 161 -11.73 -2.65 6.38
CA LEU A 161 -10.93 -3.33 7.38
C LEU A 161 -10.88 -4.81 7.01
N ARG A 162 -9.67 -5.37 6.99
CA ARG A 162 -9.46 -6.77 6.65
C ARG A 162 -8.71 -7.42 7.80
N ASP A 163 -9.25 -8.55 8.23
CA ASP A 163 -8.60 -9.53 9.08
C ASP A 163 -8.32 -10.79 8.24
N GLU A 164 -7.72 -11.83 8.83
CA GLU A 164 -7.37 -13.08 8.14
C GLU A 164 -8.56 -13.77 7.47
N THR A 165 -9.77 -13.61 8.03
CA THR A 165 -10.98 -14.34 7.60
C THR A 165 -12.09 -13.46 7.08
N ASN A 166 -12.14 -12.19 7.48
CA ASN A 166 -13.30 -11.32 7.26
C ASN A 166 -12.88 -9.94 6.77
N ILE A 167 -13.78 -9.32 6.00
CA ILE A 167 -13.66 -7.94 5.55
C ILE A 167 -14.87 -7.18 6.11
N VAL A 168 -14.59 -6.12 6.85
CA VAL A 168 -15.60 -5.20 7.39
C VAL A 168 -15.52 -3.89 6.64
N CYS A 169 -16.63 -3.47 6.04
CA CYS A 169 -16.80 -2.14 5.47
C CYS A 169 -17.33 -1.21 6.55
N LEU A 170 -16.54 -0.22 6.89
CA LEU A 170 -16.89 0.86 7.79
C LEU A 170 -17.27 2.07 6.94
N CYS A 171 -18.43 2.65 7.20
CA CYS A 171 -18.86 3.86 6.52
C CYS A 171 -19.37 4.88 7.53
N CYS A 172 -19.18 6.16 7.19
CA CYS A 172 -19.55 7.30 8.01
C CYS A 172 -20.35 8.28 7.15
N SER A 173 -21.54 8.66 7.62
CA SER A 173 -22.34 9.70 6.98
C SER A 173 -21.88 11.11 7.34
N ILE A 174 -22.48 12.11 6.70
CA ILE A 174 -22.33 13.53 7.08
C ILE A 174 -22.91 13.87 8.46
N ASN A 175 -23.80 13.02 8.99
CA ASN A 175 -24.40 13.18 10.31
C ASN A 175 -23.62 12.42 11.39
N ASP A 176 -22.36 12.06 11.12
CA ASP A 176 -21.52 11.27 12.02
C ASP A 176 -22.14 9.89 12.39
N HIS A 177 -23.05 9.36 11.56
CA HIS A 177 -23.56 7.99 11.71
C HIS A 177 -22.55 7.02 11.12
N ILE A 178 -22.03 6.14 11.97
CA ILE A 178 -21.05 5.13 11.59
C ILE A 178 -21.76 3.79 11.55
N SER A 179 -21.62 3.07 10.43
CA SER A 179 -22.11 1.69 10.34
C SER A 179 -21.02 0.73 9.87
N PHE A 180 -21.07 -0.47 10.43
CA PHE A 180 -20.13 -1.55 10.20
C PHE A 180 -20.86 -2.67 9.47
N TRP A 181 -20.34 -3.07 8.32
CA TRP A 181 -20.95 -4.08 7.47
C TRP A 181 -19.96 -5.22 7.25
N ASP A 182 -20.41 -6.45 7.47
CA ASP A 182 -19.68 -7.62 7.01
C ASP A 182 -19.83 -7.70 5.49
N VAL A 183 -18.73 -7.58 4.74
CA VAL A 183 -18.75 -7.53 3.27
C VAL A 183 -19.20 -8.85 2.66
N LYS A 184 -18.91 -9.99 3.29
CA LYS A 184 -19.21 -11.31 2.74
C LYS A 184 -20.69 -11.66 2.87
N THR A 185 -21.28 -11.29 4.00
CA THR A 185 -22.68 -11.61 4.34
C THR A 185 -23.62 -10.44 4.08
N LEU A 186 -23.08 -9.24 3.83
CA LEU A 186 -23.80 -7.96 3.70
C LEU A 186 -24.66 -7.62 4.93
N LYS A 187 -24.35 -8.21 6.08
CA LYS A 187 -25.08 -7.95 7.31
C LYS A 187 -24.49 -6.74 8.01
N LEU A 188 -25.39 -5.86 8.45
CA LEU A 188 -25.08 -4.79 9.38
C LEU A 188 -24.65 -5.42 10.72
N LEU A 189 -23.41 -5.17 11.12
CA LEU A 189 -22.84 -5.66 12.38
C LEU A 189 -23.19 -4.72 13.54
N SER A 190 -23.04 -3.41 13.33
CA SER A 190 -23.32 -2.40 14.34
C SER A 190 -23.51 -1.01 13.73
N ILE A 191 -24.20 -0.16 14.48
CA ILE A 191 -24.33 1.29 14.22
C ILE A 191 -23.85 2.03 15.46
N THR A 192 -23.14 3.13 15.27
CA THR A 192 -22.73 4.05 16.33
C THR A 192 -22.71 5.48 15.80
N HIS A 193 -22.51 6.44 16.71
CA HIS A 193 -22.43 7.86 16.37
C HIS A 193 -21.06 8.40 16.80
N GLY A 194 -20.50 9.30 16.00
CA GLY A 194 -19.32 10.06 16.36
C GLY A 194 -18.40 10.33 15.19
N LYS A 195 -17.32 11.05 15.48
CA LYS A 195 -16.33 11.36 14.45
C LYS A 195 -15.41 10.19 14.24
N PHE A 196 -15.34 9.76 12.98
CA PHE A 196 -14.42 8.73 12.55
C PHE A 196 -13.03 9.34 12.28
N ILE A 197 -12.07 9.05 13.15
CA ILE A 197 -10.67 9.42 12.91
C ILE A 197 -9.85 8.15 12.65
N TRP A 198 -9.45 7.97 11.39
CA TRP A 198 -8.55 6.89 11.01
C TRP A 198 -7.10 7.37 11.11
N TYR A 199 -6.31 6.70 11.95
CA TYR A 199 -4.85 6.78 11.91
C TYR A 199 -4.29 5.44 11.44
N GLY A 200 -3.72 5.42 10.24
CA GLY A 200 -3.03 4.24 9.72
C GLY A 200 -1.88 4.66 8.86
N LEU A 201 -0.67 4.35 9.32
CA LEU A 201 0.49 4.33 8.44
C LEU A 201 0.28 3.21 7.42
N ARG A 202 0.47 3.50 6.14
CA ARG A 202 0.27 2.57 5.01
C ARG A 202 0.98 1.21 5.16
N ASN A 203 1.91 1.04 6.11
CA ASN A 203 2.77 -0.13 6.27
C ASN A 203 2.86 -0.73 7.70
N THR A 204 2.08 -0.30 8.69
CA THR A 204 2.12 -0.93 10.05
C THR A 204 0.83 -1.66 10.40
N ILE A 205 1.00 -2.81 11.07
CA ILE A 205 -0.03 -3.78 11.49
C ILE A 205 -1.07 -3.18 12.45
N TYR A 206 -0.77 -2.06 13.09
CA TYR A 206 -1.68 -1.41 14.03
C TYR A 206 -2.50 -0.33 13.34
N LYS A 207 -3.79 -0.62 13.13
CA LYS A 207 -4.83 0.36 12.76
C LYS A 207 -5.62 0.66 14.01
N TYR A 208 -5.63 1.92 14.43
CA TYR A 208 -6.45 2.36 15.56
C TYR A 208 -7.69 3.07 15.01
N ILE A 209 -8.85 2.68 15.53
CA ILE A 209 -10.12 3.36 15.27
C ILE A 209 -10.46 4.10 16.56
N CYS A 210 -10.43 5.43 16.49
CA CYS A 210 -10.93 6.26 17.58
C CYS A 210 -12.32 6.73 17.17
N ILE A 211 -13.32 6.38 17.99
CA ILE A 211 -14.69 6.88 17.86
C ILE A 211 -14.85 7.91 18.98
N HIS A 212 -14.92 9.18 18.61
CA HIS A 212 -15.21 10.23 19.57
C HIS A 212 -16.73 10.41 19.65
N GLN A 213 -17.34 9.94 20.73
CA GLN A 213 -18.74 10.21 21.05
C GLN A 213 -18.84 11.61 21.64
N SER A 214 -19.43 12.54 20.91
CA SER A 214 -19.87 13.83 21.47
C SER A 214 -21.12 13.57 22.30
N ASN A 215 -21.00 13.72 23.62
CA ASN A 215 -22.13 13.75 24.56
C ASN A 215 -23.00 15.00 24.36
#